data_AF-A0A933BVU8-F1
#
_entry.id   AF-A0A933BVU8-F1
#
_cell.length_a   1.000
_cell.length_b   1.000
_cell.length_c   1.000
_cell.angle_alpha   90.00
_cell.angle_beta   90.00
_cell.angle_gamma   90.00
#
_symmetry.space_group_name_H-M   'P 1'
#
loop_
_entity.id
_entity.type
_entity.pdbx_description
1 polymer ?
#
loop_
_entity_poly.entity_id
_entity_poly.type
_entity_poly.pdbx_seq_one_letter_code
_entity_poly.pdbx_strand_id
1 'polypeptide(L)'
;LGRWFAALLPVGYLLGVAGMGLALRETVLQTAHAFFATLALALLFLTAWLGRRLRLAIGREDLRQVHAYAAFVTIFLALAVAFLGMHLLP
;
A
#
# COMPACT_ATOMS: atom_id res chain seq x y z
N LEU A 1 -5.76 9.10 12.19
CA LEU A 1 -5.92 8.83 10.74
C LEU A 1 -4.79 7.96 10.17
N GLY A 2 -3.53 8.41 10.18
CA GLY A 2 -2.41 7.65 9.55
C GLY A 2 -2.15 6.22 10.07
N ARG A 3 -2.31 5.98 11.39
CA ARG A 3 -2.19 4.62 11.97
C ARG A 3 -3.26 3.66 11.44
N TRP A 4 -4.49 4.15 11.30
CA TRP A 4 -5.60 3.37 10.75
C TRP A 4 -5.38 3.07 9.28
N PHE A 5 -4.95 4.05 8.49
CA PHE A 5 -4.59 3.84 7.07
C PHE A 5 -3.52 2.75 6.91
N ALA A 6 -2.43 2.84 7.69
CA ALA A 6 -1.34 1.86 7.64
C ALA A 6 -1.77 0.45 8.09
N ALA A 7 -2.75 0.33 8.99
CA ALA A 7 -3.26 -0.97 9.44
C ALA A 7 -4.29 -1.56 8.47
N LEU A 8 -5.17 -0.72 7.90
CA LEU A 8 -6.25 -1.15 7.03
C LEU A 8 -5.77 -1.54 5.64
N LEU A 9 -4.66 -0.96 5.15
CA LEU A 9 -4.16 -1.26 3.80
C LEU A 9 -3.67 -2.72 3.65
N PRO A 10 -2.85 -3.27 4.56
CA PRO A 10 -2.52 -4.69 4.57
C PRO A 10 -3.74 -5.60 4.76
N VAL A 11 -4.67 -5.21 5.65
CA VAL A 11 -5.90 -5.97 5.89
C VAL A 11 -6.75 -6.03 4.63
N GLY A 12 -6.97 -4.89 3.96
CA GLY A 12 -7.69 -4.82 2.70
C GLY A 12 -7.02 -5.63 1.59
N TYR A 13 -5.69 -5.62 1.51
CA TYR A 13 -4.95 -6.46 0.57
C TYR A 13 -5.18 -7.96 0.82
N LEU A 14 -5.09 -8.42 2.07
CA LEU A 14 -5.34 -9.81 2.43
C LEU A 14 -6.79 -10.22 2.17
N LEU A 15 -7.75 -9.36 2.50
CA LEU A 15 -9.16 -9.57 2.20
C LEU A 15 -9.42 -9.63 0.69
N GLY A 16 -8.75 -8.79 -0.10
CA GLY A 16 -8.84 -8.82 -1.56
C GLY A 16 -8.31 -10.13 -2.15
N VAL A 17 -7.12 -10.56 -1.73
CA VAL A 17 -6.53 -11.85 -2.14
C VAL A 17 -7.43 -13.02 -1.74
N ALA A 18 -7.92 -13.03 -0.49
CA ALA A 18 -8.81 -14.06 0.00
C ALA A 18 -10.16 -14.06 -0.74
N GLY A 19 -10.74 -12.88 -1.01
CA GLY A 19 -11.99 -12.72 -1.75
C GLY A 19 -11.88 -13.21 -3.19
N MET A 20 -10.82 -12.84 -3.91
CA MET A 20 -10.60 -13.30 -5.28
C MET A 20 -10.43 -14.83 -5.34
N GLY A 21 -9.63 -15.40 -4.44
CA GLY A 21 -9.37 -16.85 -4.42
C GLY A 21 -10.57 -17.67 -3.94
N LEU A 22 -11.22 -17.26 -2.85
CA LEU A 22 -12.26 -18.06 -2.17
C LEU A 22 -13.68 -17.75 -2.68
N ALA A 23 -14.01 -16.48 -2.94
CA ALA A 23 -15.36 -16.09 -3.31
C ALA A 23 -15.58 -16.04 -4.83
N LEU A 24 -14.60 -15.53 -5.59
CA LEU A 24 -14.72 -15.33 -7.04
C LEU A 24 -14.07 -16.45 -7.87
N ARG A 25 -13.21 -17.28 -7.27
CA ARG A 25 -12.41 -18.34 -7.95
C ARG A 25 -11.61 -17.80 -9.16
N GLU A 26 -11.22 -16.54 -9.12
CA GLU A 26 -10.46 -15.88 -10.19
C GLU A 26 -8.95 -16.06 -10.01
N THR A 27 -8.19 -15.80 -11.08
CA THR A 27 -6.73 -15.79 -11.02
C THR A 27 -6.24 -14.62 -10.17
N VAL A 28 -5.70 -14.97 -9.01
CA VAL A 28 -5.12 -14.02 -8.05
C VAL A 28 -3.90 -13.35 -8.69
N LEU A 29 -3.78 -12.02 -8.54
CA LEU A 29 -2.65 -11.19 -9.00
C LEU A 29 -2.52 -10.94 -10.51
N GLN A 30 -3.50 -11.30 -11.34
CA GLN A 30 -3.44 -11.01 -12.79
C GLN A 30 -4.07 -9.68 -13.22
N THR A 31 -4.61 -8.90 -12.27
CA THR A 31 -5.26 -7.63 -12.57
C THR A 31 -4.32 -6.44 -12.31
N ALA A 32 -4.52 -5.36 -13.06
CA ALA A 32 -3.84 -4.08 -12.80
C ALA A 32 -4.08 -3.61 -11.34
N HIS A 33 -5.30 -3.83 -10.83
CA HIS A 33 -5.63 -3.57 -9.44
C HIS A 33 -4.72 -4.31 -8.47
N ALA A 34 -4.55 -5.62 -8.66
CA ALA A 34 -3.70 -6.43 -7.79
C ALA A 34 -2.21 -6.02 -7.87
N PHE A 35 -1.71 -5.69 -9.06
CA PHE A 35 -0.35 -5.16 -9.23
C PHE A 35 -0.15 -3.85 -8.43
N PHE A 36 -1.02 -2.87 -8.63
CA PHE A 36 -0.91 -1.58 -7.94
C PHE A 36 -1.17 -1.69 -6.44
N ALA A 37 -2.05 -2.60 -6.00
CA ALA A 37 -2.28 -2.90 -4.59
C ALA A 37 -1.01 -3.47 -3.93
N THR A 38 -0.33 -4.38 -4.62
CA THR A 38 0.95 -4.96 -4.16
C THR A 38 2.04 -3.90 -4.07
N LEU A 39 2.13 -3.02 -5.08
CA LEU A 39 3.08 -1.91 -5.08
C LEU A 39 2.81 -0.92 -3.94
N ALA A 40 1.53 -0.58 -3.68
CA ALA A 40 1.16 0.27 -2.56
C ALA A 40 1.56 -0.36 -1.22
N LEU A 41 1.37 -1.67 -1.06
CA LEU A 41 1.77 -2.40 0.13
C LEU A 41 3.31 -2.39 0.31
N ALA A 42 4.06 -2.60 -0.76
CA ALA A 42 5.53 -2.55 -0.74
C ALA A 42 6.05 -1.15 -0.36
N LEU A 43 5.47 -0.10 -0.93
CA LEU A 43 5.82 1.29 -0.60
C LEU A 43 5.44 1.65 0.85
N LEU A 44 4.34 1.12 1.38
CA LEU A 44 3.98 1.28 2.79
C LEU A 44 5.04 0.66 3.71
N PHE A 45 5.49 -0.56 3.43
CA PHE A 45 6.56 -1.21 4.20
C PHE A 45 7.89 -0.47 4.09
N LEU A 46 8.26 -0.01 2.88
CA LEU A 46 9.44 0.81 2.66
C LEU A 46 9.38 2.11 3.47
N THR A 47 8.24 2.80 3.44
CA THR A 47 8.00 4.03 4.19
C THR A 47 8.13 3.77 5.70
N ALA A 48 7.52 2.70 6.22
CA ALA A 48 7.64 2.32 7.62
C ALA A 48 9.07 1.96 8.03
N TRP A 49 9.83 1.30 7.14
CA TRP A 49 11.24 0.99 7.35
C TRP A 49 12.11 2.25 7.37
N LEU A 50 11.95 3.15 6.41
CA LEU A 50 12.64 4.45 6.37
C LEU A 50 12.31 5.29 7.61
N GLY A 51 11.04 5.33 8.03
CA GLY A 51 10.63 6.04 9.24
C GLY A 51 11.22 5.47 10.53
N ARG A 52 11.57 4.17 10.56
CA ARG A 52 12.36 3.58 11.66
C ARG A 52 13.83 4.00 11.59
N ARG A 53 14.44 4.01 10.39
CA ARG A 53 15.84 4.42 10.20
C ARG A 53 16.07 5.90 10.52
N LEU A 54 15.14 6.77 10.15
CA LEU A 54 15.22 8.21 10.43
C LEU A 54 15.20 8.54 11.92
N ARG A 55 14.55 7.72 12.75
CA ARG A 55 14.58 7.88 14.21
C ARG A 55 15.96 7.63 14.82
N LEU A 56 16.81 6.88 14.12
CA LEU A 56 18.15 6.49 14.56
C LEU A 56 19.25 7.35 13.92
N ALA A 57 18.97 8.01 12.79
CA ALA A 57 19.94 8.75 11.99
C ALA A 57 19.59 10.25 11.91
N ILE A 58 19.83 10.98 12.99
CA ILE A 58 19.62 12.42 13.08
C ILE A 58 20.52 13.14 12.05
N GLY A 59 19.98 14.10 11.30
CA GLY A 59 20.72 14.88 10.29
C GLY A 59 20.67 14.33 8.86
N ARG A 60 19.99 13.19 8.62
CA ARG A 60 19.80 12.63 7.26
C ARG A 60 18.59 13.25 6.55
N GLU A 61 18.74 14.50 6.12
CA GLU A 61 17.69 15.21 5.37
C GLU A 61 17.36 14.54 4.04
N ASP A 62 18.36 13.94 3.38
CA ASP A 62 18.23 13.11 2.18
C ASP A 62 17.18 12.00 2.38
N LEU A 63 17.33 11.21 3.45
CA LEU A 63 16.42 10.11 3.76
C LEU A 63 15.02 10.62 4.16
N ARG A 64 14.94 11.82 4.74
CA ARG A 64 13.68 12.43 5.15
C ARG A 64 12.83 12.83 3.95
N GLN A 65 13.46 13.40 2.92
CA GLN A 65 12.80 13.73 1.66
C GLN A 65 12.32 12.46 0.94
N VAL A 66 13.17 11.43 0.88
CA VAL A 66 12.79 10.13 0.29
C VAL A 66 11.62 9.50 1.05
N HIS A 67 11.64 9.53 2.38
CA HIS A 67 10.53 9.02 3.20
C HIS A 67 9.23 9.79 2.95
N ALA A 68 9.27 11.12 2.90
CA ALA A 68 8.11 11.95 2.63
C ALA A 68 7.54 11.69 1.23
N TYR A 69 8.41 11.58 0.23
CA TYR A 69 8.02 11.24 -1.14
C TYR A 69 7.39 9.83 -1.23
N ALA A 70 8.02 8.83 -0.62
CA ALA A 70 7.49 7.46 -0.59
C ALA A 70 6.13 7.40 0.11
N ALA A 71 5.97 8.10 1.24
CA ALA A 71 4.69 8.20 1.96
C ALA A 71 3.61 8.84 1.08
N PHE A 72 3.93 9.94 0.41
CA PHE A 72 3.03 10.63 -0.50
C PHE A 72 2.56 9.70 -1.63
N VAL A 73 3.50 9.10 -2.37
CA VAL A 73 3.17 8.18 -3.47
C VAL A 73 2.34 6.99 -2.98
N THR A 74 2.66 6.43 -1.80
CA THR A 74 1.88 5.33 -1.20
C THR A 74 0.42 5.70 -1.00
N ILE A 75 0.13 6.91 -0.49
CA ILE A 75 -1.23 7.38 -0.22
C ILE A 75 -2.02 7.52 -1.53
N PHE A 76 -1.45 8.19 -2.52
CA PHE A 76 -2.13 8.40 -3.81
C PHE A 76 -2.36 7.09 -4.55
N LEU A 77 -1.37 6.19 -4.53
CA LEU A 77 -1.49 4.88 -5.15
C LEU A 77 -2.57 4.04 -4.45
N ALA A 78 -2.61 4.06 -3.12
CA ALA A 78 -3.65 3.38 -2.35
C ALA A 78 -5.07 3.89 -2.67
N LEU A 79 -5.23 5.21 -2.82
CA LEU A 79 -6.50 5.81 -3.23
C LEU A 79 -6.89 5.35 -4.64
N ALA A 80 -5.96 5.41 -5.60
CA ALA A 80 -6.21 4.96 -6.97
C ALA A 80 -6.59 3.47 -7.04
N VAL A 81 -5.91 2.62 -6.26
CA VAL A 81 -6.24 1.19 -6.12
C VAL A 81 -7.64 1.01 -5.55
N ALA A 82 -8.01 1.76 -4.52
CA ALA A 82 -9.34 1.68 -3.92
C ALA A 82 -10.44 2.05 -4.94
N PHE A 83 -10.26 3.15 -5.70
CA PHE A 83 -11.16 3.51 -6.79
C PHE A 83 -11.25 2.42 -7.86
N LEU A 84 -10.11 1.89 -8.30
CA LEU A 84 -10.09 0.81 -9.28
C LEU A 84 -10.79 -0.46 -8.75
N GLY A 85 -10.61 -0.78 -7.47
CA GLY A 85 -11.30 -1.90 -6.82
C GLY A 85 -12.81 -1.71 -6.80
N MET A 86 -13.31 -0.51 -6.51
CA MET A 86 -14.75 -0.21 -6.58
C MET A 86 -15.33 -0.39 -7.98
N HIS A 87 -14.57 -0.07 -9.03
CA HIS A 87 -14.99 -0.30 -10.41
C HIS A 87 -14.95 -1.77 -10.86
N LEU A 88 -14.25 -2.62 -10.11
CA LEU A 88 -14.18 -4.06 -10.35
C LEU A 88 -15.25 -4.85 -9.57
N LEU A 89 -15.93 -4.20 -8.61
CA LEU A 89 -17.08 -4.80 -7.94
C LEU A 89 -18.30 -4.78 -8.87
N PRO A 90 -19.08 -5.86 -8.94
CA PRO A 90 -20.28 -5.95 -9.77
C PRO A 90 -21.40 -4.99 -9.31
#